data_AF-A0A314UX42-F1
#
_entry.id   AF-A0A314UX42-F1
#
_cell.length_a   1.000
_cell.length_b   1.000
_cell.length_c   1.000
_cell.angle_alpha   90.00
_cell.angle_beta   90.00
_cell.angle_gamma   90.00
#
_symmetry.space_group_name_H-M   'P 1'
#
loop_
_entity.id
_entity.type
_entity.pdbx_description
1 polymer ?
#
loop_
_entity_poly.entity_id
_entity_poly.type
_entity_poly.pdbx_seq_one_letter_code
_entity_poly.pdbx_strand_id
1 'polypeptide(L)'
;MDSTMMWIVHQAMNNAHEKMQNKEGVLQRLNEISRFYELAVMQLEGCLKFVRQETDSCILESSHEQVLTDLTEIRNRLQGRLKESEMAIMAKDRELASLCSSTANLKLERRTKMDQQVLNIRQKLQPDYRFKDKEGNSEVVEGINNKRIEQMGSDMGILKETLDLAFGKMQNAIFRSEVGPIEQQWR
;
A
#
# COMPACT_ATOMS: atom_id res chain seq x y z
N MET A 1 -13.69 -13.22 28.84
CA MET A 1 -12.52 -12.56 28.26
C MET A 1 -11.74 -12.02 29.44
N ASP A 2 -10.54 -12.53 29.68
CA ASP A 2 -9.85 -12.25 30.93
C ASP A 2 -9.35 -10.80 30.98
N SER A 3 -9.24 -10.23 32.18
CA SER A 3 -8.89 -8.82 32.41
C SER A 3 -7.62 -8.37 31.68
N THR A 4 -6.66 -9.27 31.50
CA THR A 4 -5.43 -9.05 30.73
C THR A 4 -5.70 -8.81 29.23
N MET A 5 -6.59 -9.61 28.63
CA MET A 5 -6.94 -9.49 27.21
C MET A 5 -7.76 -8.22 26.95
N MET A 6 -8.64 -7.84 27.89
CA MET A 6 -9.37 -6.57 27.84
C MET A 6 -8.44 -5.36 27.88
N TRP A 7 -7.42 -5.39 28.74
CA TRP A 7 -6.43 -4.31 28.86
C TRP A 7 -5.60 -4.14 27.58
N ILE A 8 -5.21 -5.25 26.94
CA ILE A 8 -4.47 -5.22 25.66
C ILE A 8 -5.31 -4.56 24.56
N VAL A 9 -6.59 -4.93 24.44
CA VAL A 9 -7.49 -4.32 23.44
C VAL A 9 -7.72 -2.84 23.75
N HIS A 10 -7.81 -2.46 25.03
CA HIS A 10 -7.92 -1.06 25.44
C HIS A 10 -6.70 -0.23 25.01
N GLN A 11 -5.51 -0.77 25.24
CA GLN A 11 -4.26 -0.10 24.90
C GLN A 11 -4.10 0.04 23.38
N ALA A 12 -4.49 -0.98 22.62
CA ALA A 12 -4.51 -0.92 21.16
C ALA A 12 -5.52 0.12 20.65
N MET A 13 -6.68 0.23 21.29
CA MET A 13 -7.72 1.21 20.94
C MET A 13 -7.21 2.64 21.17
N ASN A 14 -6.55 2.91 22.30
CA ASN A 14 -5.98 4.22 22.60
C ASN A 14 -4.86 4.61 21.60
N ASN A 15 -4.03 3.66 21.18
CA ASN A 15 -3.01 3.89 20.17
C ASN A 15 -3.62 4.23 18.79
N ALA A 16 -4.69 3.53 18.38
CA ALA A 16 -5.43 3.86 17.16
C ALA A 16 -6.08 5.26 17.25
N HIS A 17 -6.60 5.63 18.41
CA HIS A 17 -7.16 6.95 18.67
C HIS A 17 -6.11 8.07 18.57
N GLU A 18 -4.92 7.89 19.13
CA GLU A 18 -3.82 8.85 18.98
C GLU A 18 -3.39 9.01 17.52
N LYS A 19 -3.31 7.89 16.77
CA LYS A 19 -2.92 7.91 15.36
C LYS A 19 -3.95 8.56 14.45
N MET A 20 -5.25 8.44 14.72
CA MET A 20 -6.28 9.16 13.93
C MET A 20 -6.30 10.67 14.20
N GLN A 21 -5.79 11.14 15.35
CA GLN A 21 -5.64 12.57 15.62
C GLN A 21 -4.49 13.20 14.81
N ASN A 22 -3.51 12.40 14.37
CA ASN A 22 -2.46 12.88 13.47
C ASN A 22 -3.02 13.27 12.09
N LYS A 23 -2.41 14.29 11.47
CA LYS A 23 -2.89 14.94 10.24
C LYS A 23 -2.39 14.29 8.95
N GLU A 24 -1.75 13.13 9.04
CA GLU A 24 -1.08 12.49 7.92
C GLU A 24 -2.08 11.66 7.09
N GLY A 25 -2.37 12.12 5.87
CA GLY A 25 -3.15 11.41 4.84
C GLY A 25 -4.62 11.08 5.19
N VAL A 26 -5.56 11.47 4.33
CA VAL A 26 -7.00 11.15 4.52
C VAL A 26 -7.24 9.64 4.62
N LEU A 27 -6.55 8.84 3.80
CA LEU A 27 -6.62 7.37 3.79
C LEU A 27 -6.12 6.74 5.09
N GLN A 28 -4.99 7.23 5.61
CA GLN A 28 -4.37 6.69 6.80
C GLN A 28 -5.19 7.01 8.05
N ARG A 29 -5.72 8.24 8.12
CA ARG A 29 -6.71 8.61 9.14
C ARG A 29 -7.96 7.74 9.08
N LEU A 30 -8.50 7.46 7.89
CA LEU A 30 -9.68 6.61 7.74
C LEU A 30 -9.41 5.17 8.22
N ASN A 31 -8.22 4.64 7.93
CA ASN A 31 -7.79 3.32 8.36
C ASN A 31 -7.66 3.19 9.89
N GLU A 32 -7.09 4.20 10.55
CA GLU A 32 -6.98 4.23 12.02
C GLU A 32 -8.34 4.41 12.70
N ILE A 33 -9.26 5.15 12.06
CA ILE A 33 -10.66 5.23 12.51
C ILE A 33 -11.35 3.85 12.43
N SER A 34 -11.20 3.12 11.32
CA SER A 34 -11.74 1.76 11.21
C SER A 34 -11.17 0.83 12.29
N ARG A 35 -9.85 0.87 12.48
CA ARG A 35 -9.16 0.06 13.49
C ARG A 35 -9.62 0.39 14.91
N PHE A 36 -9.86 1.66 15.21
CA PHE A 36 -10.43 2.08 16.49
C PHE A 36 -11.82 1.47 16.72
N TYR A 37 -12.69 1.49 15.71
CA TYR A 37 -14.04 0.90 15.84
C TYR A 37 -14.01 -0.62 16.02
N GLU A 38 -13.14 -1.34 15.32
CA GLU A 38 -12.98 -2.79 15.50
C GLU A 38 -12.59 -3.13 16.94
N LEU A 39 -11.62 -2.40 17.49
CA LEU A 39 -11.14 -2.60 18.86
C LEU A 39 -12.21 -2.23 19.89
N ALA A 40 -12.97 -1.15 19.65
CA ALA A 40 -14.09 -0.76 20.50
C ALA A 40 -15.19 -1.83 20.54
N VAL A 41 -15.56 -2.40 19.38
CA VAL A 41 -16.54 -3.50 19.31
C VAL A 41 -16.05 -4.71 20.10
N MET A 42 -14.78 -5.08 19.95
CA MET A 42 -14.19 -6.21 20.67
C MET A 42 -14.19 -5.99 22.19
N GLN A 43 -13.86 -4.78 22.66
CA GLN A 43 -13.96 -4.45 24.08
C GLN A 43 -15.40 -4.53 24.58
N LEU A 44 -16.36 -3.98 23.84
CA LEU A 44 -17.78 -4.00 24.21
C LEU A 44 -18.34 -5.42 24.29
N GLU A 45 -18.00 -6.28 23.33
CA GLU A 45 -18.39 -7.70 23.37
C GLU A 45 -17.78 -8.44 24.56
N GLY A 46 -16.53 -8.13 24.91
CA GLY A 46 -15.88 -8.66 26.11
C GLY A 46 -16.60 -8.25 27.39
N CYS A 47 -16.97 -6.96 27.51
CA CYS A 47 -17.74 -6.45 28.65
C CYS A 47 -19.13 -7.09 28.73
N LEU A 48 -19.81 -7.24 27.58
CA LEU A 48 -21.14 -7.87 27.50
C LEU A 48 -21.10 -9.33 27.96
N LYS A 49 -20.08 -10.08 27.55
CA LYS A 49 -19.88 -11.48 27.98
C LYS A 49 -19.59 -11.56 29.47
N PHE A 50 -18.76 -10.66 30.01
CA PHE A 50 -18.47 -10.61 31.43
C PHE A 50 -19.73 -10.34 32.25
N VAL A 51 -20.49 -9.30 31.90
CA VAL A 51 -21.75 -8.96 32.59
C VAL A 51 -22.76 -10.10 32.50
N ARG A 52 -22.91 -10.75 31.35
CA ARG A 52 -23.81 -11.90 31.19
C ARG A 52 -23.40 -13.11 32.04
N GLN A 53 -22.11 -13.42 32.10
CA GLN A 53 -21.60 -14.49 32.97
C GLN A 53 -21.79 -14.17 34.46
N GLU A 54 -21.66 -12.89 34.85
CA GLU A 54 -21.97 -12.42 36.21
C GLU A 54 -23.48 -12.44 36.51
N THR A 55 -24.31 -12.24 35.49
CA THR A 55 -25.78 -12.23 35.59
C THR A 55 -26.36 -13.64 35.65
N ASP A 56 -25.73 -14.63 35.00
CA ASP A 56 -26.09 -16.04 35.12
C ASP A 56 -25.76 -16.62 36.52
N SER A 57 -25.02 -15.87 37.36
CA SER A 57 -24.65 -16.25 38.73
C SER A 57 -25.39 -15.49 39.85
N CYS A 58 -26.12 -14.41 39.57
CA CYS A 58 -26.87 -13.66 40.57
C CYS A 58 -28.19 -13.08 40.03
N ILE A 59 -29.23 -13.10 40.88
CA ILE A 59 -30.60 -12.64 40.59
C ILE A 59 -30.59 -11.18 40.11
N LEU A 60 -30.88 -11.00 38.82
CA LEU A 60 -30.88 -9.77 38.01
C LEU A 60 -31.34 -8.48 38.71
N GLU A 61 -30.44 -7.49 38.77
CA GLU A 61 -30.74 -6.10 39.14
C GLU A 61 -31.08 -5.28 37.88
N SER A 62 -32.18 -4.52 37.90
CA SER A 62 -32.74 -3.74 36.78
C SER A 62 -31.77 -2.76 36.07
N SER A 63 -30.64 -2.45 36.70
CA SER A 63 -29.55 -1.62 36.16
C SER A 63 -28.87 -2.24 34.94
N HIS A 64 -28.72 -3.58 34.92
CA HIS A 64 -28.00 -4.27 33.85
C HIS A 64 -28.78 -4.32 32.53
N GLU A 65 -30.11 -4.37 32.58
CA GLU A 65 -30.99 -4.40 31.41
C GLU A 65 -30.86 -3.09 30.58
N GLN A 66 -30.76 -1.95 31.26
CA GLN A 66 -30.61 -0.63 30.61
C GLN A 66 -29.26 -0.53 29.88
N VAL A 67 -28.18 -0.97 30.52
CA VAL A 67 -26.83 -0.97 29.92
C VAL A 67 -26.80 -1.85 28.66
N LEU A 68 -27.44 -3.02 28.69
CA LEU A 68 -27.52 -3.90 27.52
C LEU A 68 -28.29 -3.26 26.34
N THR A 69 -29.31 -2.47 26.65
CA THR A 69 -30.11 -1.73 25.67
C THR A 69 -29.28 -0.63 25.01
N ASP A 70 -28.61 0.20 25.81
CA ASP A 70 -27.79 1.31 25.31
C ASP A 70 -26.62 0.79 24.45
N LEU A 71 -25.97 -0.30 24.89
CA LEU A 71 -24.89 -0.94 24.12
C LEU A 71 -25.39 -1.51 22.78
N THR A 72 -26.60 -2.07 22.77
CA THR A 72 -27.23 -2.57 21.55
C THR A 72 -27.51 -1.44 20.56
N GLU A 73 -27.98 -0.29 21.05
CA GLU A 73 -28.24 0.88 20.22
C GLU A 73 -26.94 1.43 19.61
N ILE A 74 -25.90 1.61 20.44
CA ILE A 74 -24.59 2.10 19.97
C ILE A 74 -24.01 1.15 18.92
N ARG A 75 -24.06 -0.17 19.14
CA ARG A 75 -23.62 -1.16 18.17
C ARG A 75 -24.34 -1.02 16.83
N ASN A 76 -25.67 -0.90 16.86
CA ASN A 76 -26.47 -0.81 15.64
C ASN A 76 -26.15 0.49 14.86
N ARG A 77 -25.96 1.61 15.57
CA ARG A 77 -25.56 2.90 14.96
C ARG A 77 -24.18 2.82 14.32
N LEU A 78 -23.21 2.20 14.98
CA LEU A 78 -21.86 2.01 14.43
C LEU A 78 -21.89 1.13 13.18
N GLN A 79 -22.68 0.05 13.21
CA GLN A 79 -22.80 -0.87 12.08
C GLN A 79 -23.46 -0.20 10.86
N GLY A 80 -24.43 0.71 11.08
CA GLY A 80 -25.00 1.55 10.02
C GLY A 80 -23.94 2.44 9.36
N ARG A 81 -23.16 3.17 10.15
CA ARG A 81 -22.08 4.03 9.64
C ARG A 81 -20.98 3.27 8.90
N LEU A 82 -20.68 2.05 9.35
CA LEU A 82 -19.71 1.19 8.68
C LEU A 82 -20.19 0.85 7.26
N LYS A 83 -21.44 0.41 7.11
CA LYS A 83 -22.04 0.12 5.80
C LYS A 83 -22.10 1.35 4.91
N GLU A 84 -22.44 2.51 5.45
CA GLU A 84 -22.42 3.78 4.71
C GLU A 84 -21.02 4.10 4.17
N SER A 85 -19.98 3.89 4.99
CA SER A 85 -18.58 4.09 4.58
C SER A 85 -18.14 3.09 3.52
N GLU A 86 -18.48 1.80 3.65
CA GLU A 86 -18.18 0.78 2.64
C GLU A 86 -18.78 1.13 1.28
N MET A 87 -20.05 1.57 1.26
CA MET A 87 -20.73 2.01 0.05
C MET A 87 -20.05 3.24 -0.59
N ALA A 88 -19.60 4.20 0.22
CA ALA A 88 -18.89 5.38 -0.26
C ALA A 88 -17.51 5.03 -0.86
N ILE A 89 -16.78 4.11 -0.24
CA ILE A 89 -15.50 3.60 -0.75
C ILE A 89 -15.72 2.92 -2.10
N MET A 90 -16.68 2.00 -2.19
CA MET A 90 -17.00 1.31 -3.44
C MET A 90 -17.38 2.28 -4.58
N ALA A 91 -18.12 3.34 -4.27
CA ALA A 91 -18.46 4.37 -5.26
C ALA A 91 -17.20 5.09 -5.78
N LYS A 92 -16.28 5.44 -4.86
CA LYS A 92 -15.00 6.09 -5.22
C LYS A 92 -14.07 5.18 -6.01
N ASP A 93 -13.97 3.92 -5.64
CA ASP A 93 -13.16 2.94 -6.37
C ASP A 93 -13.67 2.77 -7.81
N ARG A 94 -14.99 2.80 -7.99
CA ARG A 94 -15.60 2.79 -9.33
C ARG A 94 -15.27 4.06 -10.13
N GLU A 95 -15.32 5.23 -9.51
CA GLU A 95 -14.92 6.50 -10.15
C GLU A 95 -13.44 6.46 -10.56
N LEU A 96 -12.56 6.01 -9.67
CA LEU A 96 -11.13 5.87 -9.95
C LEU A 96 -10.86 4.86 -11.06
N ALA A 97 -11.55 3.71 -11.08
CA ALA A 97 -11.44 2.75 -12.16
C ALA A 97 -11.83 3.36 -13.52
N SER A 98 -12.93 4.13 -13.56
CA SER A 98 -13.38 4.85 -14.76
C SER A 98 -12.36 5.90 -15.24
N LEU A 99 -11.79 6.67 -14.32
CA LEU A 99 -10.74 7.65 -14.62
C LEU A 99 -9.44 6.98 -15.11
N CYS A 100 -9.05 5.85 -14.52
CA CYS A 100 -7.90 5.07 -14.97
C CYS A 100 -8.11 4.53 -16.40
N SER A 101 -9.29 4.01 -16.72
CA SER A 101 -9.61 3.55 -18.08
C SER A 101 -9.59 4.70 -19.10
N SER A 102 -10.20 5.84 -18.78
CA SER A 102 -10.23 7.00 -19.69
C SER A 102 -8.86 7.62 -19.92
N THR A 103 -8.04 7.75 -18.87
CA THR A 103 -6.65 8.22 -19.00
C THR A 103 -5.77 7.25 -19.77
N ALA A 104 -5.94 5.94 -19.60
CA ALA A 104 -5.26 4.92 -20.40
C ALA A 104 -5.63 5.01 -21.89
N ASN A 105 -6.90 5.20 -22.21
CA ASN A 105 -7.39 5.38 -23.57
C ASN A 105 -6.80 6.62 -24.24
N LEU A 106 -6.77 7.77 -23.54
CA LEU A 106 -6.15 9.00 -24.04
C LEU A 106 -4.64 8.83 -24.28
N LYS A 107 -3.93 8.09 -23.41
CA LYS A 107 -2.50 7.79 -23.61
C LYS A 107 -2.27 6.91 -24.84
N LEU A 108 -3.11 5.90 -25.08
CA LEU A 108 -3.03 5.03 -26.24
C LEU A 108 -3.34 5.80 -27.54
N GLU A 109 -4.37 6.66 -27.53
CA GLU A 109 -4.72 7.50 -28.67
C GLU A 109 -3.60 8.48 -29.03
N ARG A 110 -2.93 9.06 -28.04
CA ARG A 110 -1.74 9.90 -28.28
C ARG A 110 -0.58 9.11 -28.88
N ARG A 111 -0.33 7.88 -28.40
CA ARG A 111 0.73 7.00 -28.96
C ARG A 111 0.45 6.65 -30.42
N THR A 112 -0.76 6.18 -30.73
CA THR A 112 -1.14 5.83 -32.10
C THR A 112 -1.07 7.03 -33.06
N LYS A 113 -1.48 8.23 -32.62
CA LYS A 113 -1.31 9.47 -33.41
C LYS A 113 0.16 9.82 -33.65
N MET A 114 1.04 9.65 -32.65
CA MET A 114 2.48 9.86 -32.83
C MET A 114 3.07 8.83 -33.80
N ASP A 115 2.72 7.55 -33.66
CA ASP A 115 3.22 6.49 -34.54
C ASP A 115 2.80 6.72 -36.00
N GLN A 116 1.56 7.16 -36.22
CA GLN A 116 1.07 7.54 -37.56
C GLN A 116 1.82 8.75 -38.13
N GLN A 117 2.13 9.76 -37.32
CA GLN A 117 2.94 10.90 -37.76
C GLN A 117 4.36 10.48 -38.13
N VAL A 118 4.99 9.60 -37.34
CA VAL A 118 6.32 9.06 -37.63
C VAL A 118 6.32 8.26 -38.94
N LEU A 119 5.29 7.44 -39.18
CA LEU A 119 5.12 6.72 -40.45
C LEU A 119 4.94 7.66 -41.64
N ASN A 120 4.10 8.69 -41.48
CA ASN A 120 3.89 9.70 -42.53
C ASN A 120 5.19 10.47 -42.83
N ILE A 121 5.98 10.80 -41.81
CA ILE A 121 7.29 11.45 -41.98
C ILE A 121 8.26 10.51 -42.72
N ARG A 122 8.31 9.23 -42.35
CA ARG A 122 9.14 8.22 -43.04
C ARG A 122 8.76 8.05 -44.51
N GLN A 123 7.47 8.02 -44.83
CA GLN A 123 7.00 7.91 -46.22
C GLN A 123 7.33 9.16 -47.04
N LYS A 124 7.21 10.36 -46.44
CA LYS A 124 7.58 11.63 -47.08
C LYS A 124 9.08 11.82 -47.26
N LEU A 125 9.90 11.04 -46.57
CA LEU A 125 11.36 11.08 -46.64
C LEU A 125 11.97 10.02 -47.54
N GLN A 126 11.20 9.18 -48.26
CA GLN A 126 11.79 8.25 -49.24
C GLN A 126 12.48 9.04 -50.37
N PRO A 127 13.82 8.96 -50.52
CA PRO A 127 14.47 9.28 -51.77
C PRO A 127 14.52 8.00 -52.61
N ASP A 128 14.17 8.12 -53.88
CA ASP A 128 14.40 7.09 -54.90
C ASP A 128 15.90 6.82 -55.00
N TYR A 129 16.37 5.67 -54.51
CA TYR A 129 17.72 5.18 -54.80
C TYR A 129 17.69 3.72 -55.21
N ARG A 130 17.76 3.53 -56.54
CA ARG A 130 18.15 2.29 -57.23
C ARG A 130 19.68 2.17 -57.26
N PHE A 131 20.24 1.00 -56.89
CA PHE A 131 21.48 0.41 -57.45
C PHE A 131 21.64 -1.02 -56.87
N LYS A 132 21.47 -2.11 -57.64
CA LYS A 132 22.40 -2.79 -58.58
C LYS A 132 23.57 -3.52 -57.89
N ASP A 133 23.43 -4.83 -57.89
CA ASP A 133 24.30 -5.96 -57.52
C ASP A 133 25.78 -5.81 -57.90
N LYS A 134 26.70 -6.13 -56.97
CA LYS A 134 28.00 -6.80 -57.22
C LYS A 134 28.47 -7.57 -55.97
N GLU A 135 28.76 -8.85 -56.15
CA GLU A 135 29.39 -9.76 -55.19
C GLU A 135 30.89 -9.44 -54.98
N GLY A 136 31.38 -9.69 -53.76
CA GLY A 136 32.81 -9.97 -53.51
C GLY A 136 33.49 -9.15 -52.41
N ASN A 137 33.18 -9.41 -51.14
CA ASN A 137 34.18 -9.81 -50.13
C ASN A 137 33.48 -10.08 -48.78
N SER A 138 33.90 -11.17 -48.14
CA SER A 138 33.45 -11.60 -46.81
C SER A 138 33.97 -10.65 -45.74
N GLU A 139 33.10 -9.83 -45.15
CA GLU A 139 33.37 -9.11 -43.91
C GLU A 139 32.21 -9.33 -42.95
N VAL A 140 32.59 -9.73 -41.73
CA VAL A 140 31.73 -10.29 -40.69
C VAL A 140 30.70 -9.25 -40.24
N VAL A 141 29.46 -9.72 -40.11
CA VAL A 141 28.29 -9.00 -39.61
C VAL A 141 28.60 -8.23 -38.32
N GLU A 142 28.64 -6.90 -38.41
CA GLU A 142 28.73 -6.01 -37.25
C GLU A 142 27.62 -4.94 -37.32
N GLY A 143 26.86 -4.80 -36.22
CA GLY A 143 25.91 -3.69 -36.08
C GLY A 143 24.68 -3.89 -35.19
N ILE A 144 24.73 -4.71 -34.13
CA ILE A 144 23.76 -4.54 -33.02
C ILE A 144 24.24 -3.34 -32.20
N ASN A 145 23.62 -2.17 -32.45
CA ASN A 145 23.78 -0.88 -31.75
C ASN A 145 24.60 -0.93 -30.44
N ASN A 146 25.93 -0.78 -30.53
CA ASN A 146 26.87 -0.74 -29.41
C ASN A 146 26.43 0.25 -28.31
N LYS A 147 25.73 1.34 -28.66
CA LYS A 147 25.15 2.29 -27.69
C LYS A 147 24.19 1.67 -26.68
N ARG A 148 23.42 0.65 -27.06
CA ARG A 148 22.45 0.01 -26.16
C ARG A 148 23.13 -1.01 -25.26
N ILE A 149 24.18 -1.66 -25.76
CA ILE A 149 25.02 -2.58 -24.99
C ILE A 149 25.87 -1.80 -23.97
N GLU A 150 26.45 -0.66 -24.38
CA GLU A 150 27.17 0.25 -23.48
C GLU A 150 26.25 0.88 -22.42
N GLN A 151 25.02 1.30 -22.80
CA GLN A 151 24.05 1.82 -21.83
C GLN A 151 23.62 0.73 -20.83
N MET A 152 23.39 -0.50 -21.29
CA MET A 152 23.08 -1.62 -20.41
C MET A 152 24.27 -1.97 -19.50
N GLY A 153 25.51 -1.79 -19.96
CA GLY A 153 26.71 -1.88 -19.13
C GLY A 153 26.79 -0.79 -18.05
N SER A 154 26.41 0.44 -18.39
CA SER A 154 26.33 1.56 -17.44
C SER A 154 25.22 1.34 -16.39
N ASP A 155 24.03 0.93 -16.83
CA ASP A 155 22.90 0.66 -15.94
C ASP A 155 23.20 -0.54 -15.00
N MET A 156 23.93 -1.55 -15.50
CA MET A 156 24.42 -2.68 -14.71
C MET A 156 25.43 -2.26 -13.65
N GLY A 157 26.32 -1.30 -13.95
CA GLY A 157 27.30 -0.76 -13.02
C GLY A 157 26.65 -0.03 -11.84
N ILE A 158 25.70 0.86 -12.13
CA ILE A 158 24.95 1.60 -11.10
C ILE A 158 24.11 0.64 -10.24
N LEU A 159 23.50 -0.36 -10.86
CA LEU A 159 22.72 -1.37 -10.13
C LEU A 159 23.62 -2.19 -9.20
N LYS A 160 24.80 -2.60 -9.66
CA LYS A 160 25.78 -3.32 -8.83
C LYS A 160 26.26 -2.47 -7.65
N GLU A 161 26.63 -1.21 -7.90
CA GLU A 161 27.10 -0.31 -6.85
C GLU A 161 26.00 -0.03 -5.80
N THR A 162 24.75 0.10 -6.25
CA THR A 162 23.58 0.25 -5.36
C THR A 162 23.36 -0.99 -4.50
N LEU A 163 23.48 -2.18 -5.09
CA LEU A 163 23.36 -3.44 -4.37
C LEU A 163 24.51 -3.64 -3.38
N ASP A 164 25.75 -3.37 -3.77
CA ASP A 164 26.92 -3.46 -2.88
C ASP A 164 26.79 -2.48 -1.70
N LEU A 165 26.28 -1.27 -1.93
CA LEU A 165 25.99 -0.30 -0.87
C LEU A 165 24.86 -0.79 0.06
N ALA A 166 23.82 -1.40 -0.49
CA ALA A 166 22.72 -1.97 0.29
C ALA A 166 23.17 -3.18 1.12
N PHE A 167 23.95 -4.09 0.55
CA PHE A 167 24.54 -5.23 1.24
C PHE A 167 25.53 -4.79 2.33
N GLY A 168 26.39 -3.81 2.05
CA GLY A 168 27.31 -3.25 3.02
C GLY A 168 26.58 -2.57 4.20
N LYS A 169 25.52 -1.80 3.93
CA LYS A 169 24.69 -1.19 4.99
C LYS A 169 23.94 -2.23 5.81
N MET A 170 23.44 -3.27 5.17
CA MET A 170 22.77 -4.38 5.84
C MET A 170 23.75 -5.18 6.72
N GLN A 171 24.94 -5.51 6.21
CA GLN A 171 25.97 -6.18 7.01
C GLN A 171 26.49 -5.29 8.15
N ASN A 172 26.64 -3.98 7.94
CA ASN A 172 27.01 -3.04 9.01
C ASN A 172 25.89 -2.91 10.06
N ALA A 173 24.61 -2.97 9.65
CA ALA A 173 23.47 -3.01 10.57
C ALA A 173 23.39 -4.33 11.34
N ILE A 174 23.70 -5.46 10.71
CA ILE A 174 23.80 -6.77 11.38
C ILE A 174 24.98 -6.78 12.34
N PHE A 175 26.16 -6.29 11.93
CA PHE A 175 27.34 -6.16 12.81
C PHE A 175 27.10 -5.19 13.97
N ARG A 176 26.40 -4.06 13.77
CA ARG A 176 25.97 -3.15 14.84
C ARG A 176 24.81 -3.69 15.69
N SER A 177 24.09 -4.70 15.21
CA SER A 177 23.04 -5.40 15.96
C SER A 177 23.59 -6.59 16.75
N GLU A 178 24.61 -7.28 16.24
CA GLU A 178 25.38 -8.29 16.99
C GLU A 178 26.32 -7.62 18.00
N VAL A 179 26.71 -6.37 17.75
CA VAL A 179 27.48 -5.54 18.68
C VAL A 179 26.68 -4.30 19.10
N GLY A 180 25.81 -4.46 20.10
CA GLY A 180 25.33 -3.33 20.92
C GLY A 180 24.75 -3.84 22.23
N PRO A 181 24.75 -3.09 23.36
CA PRO A 181 25.55 -1.94 23.80
C PRO A 181 26.29 -2.31 25.12
N ILE A 182 27.38 -3.07 25.11
CA ILE A 182 28.14 -3.34 26.35
C ILE A 182 29.13 -2.20 26.69
N GLU A 183 29.51 -1.35 25.72
CA GLU A 183 30.56 -0.35 25.94
C GLU A 183 30.07 1.06 26.34
N GLN A 184 28.77 1.30 26.48
CA GLN A 184 28.27 2.58 27.04
C GLN A 184 27.92 2.54 28.54
N GLN A 185 28.20 1.43 29.23
CA GLN A 185 28.10 1.35 30.70
C GLN A 185 29.41 1.65 31.45
N TRP A 186 30.46 2.13 30.76
CA TRP A 186 31.75 2.48 31.39
C TRP A 186 32.11 3.98 31.31
N ARG A 187 31.15 4.87 31.54
CA ARG A 187 31.43 6.23 32.04
C ARG A 187 30.36 6.71 33.02
#